data_AF-A0A1M6K9I7-F1
#
_entry.id   AF-A0A1M6K9I7-F1
#
_cell.length_a   1.000
_cell.length_b   1.000
_cell.length_c   1.000
_cell.angle_alpha   90.00
_cell.angle_beta   90.00
_cell.angle_gamma   90.00
#
_symmetry.space_group_name_H-M   'P 1'
#
loop_
_entity.id
_entity.type
_entity.pdbx_description
1 polymer ?
#
loop_
_entity_poly.entity_id
_entity_poly.type
_entity_poly.pdbx_seq_one_letter_code
_entity_poly.pdbx_strand_id
1 'polypeptide(L)'
;MDSCGILPIIHHMEIIREGITQTLQQFKQASAIFHVIDSSCYVSENIIDKEIYDFGLQQNNYLILANKIDLERGKLTVPRIKNDFSKAIVLPISAKTGEGMSEVIKYVNKLI
;
A
#
# COMPACT_ATOMS: atom_id res chain seq x y z
N MET A 1 13.12 3.35 8.31
CA MET A 1 13.92 2.81 7.20
C MET A 1 13.13 3.05 5.94
N ASP A 2 13.53 4.03 5.12
CA ASP A 2 12.94 4.25 3.80
C ASP A 2 13.38 3.08 2.91
N SER A 3 12.48 2.12 2.69
CA SER A 3 12.67 1.10 1.65
C SER A 3 12.45 1.80 0.31
N CYS A 4 13.49 2.45 -0.21
CA CYS A 4 13.49 3.14 -1.50
C CYS A 4 12.63 2.37 -2.51
N GLY A 5 11.46 2.92 -2.83
CA GLY A 5 10.44 2.43 -3.76
C GLY A 5 10.64 1.01 -4.28
N ILE A 6 10.36 -0.01 -3.45
CA ILE A 6 10.44 -1.40 -3.91
C ILE A 6 9.24 -1.69 -4.84
N LEU A 7 9.51 -1.35 -6.09
CA LEU A 7 9.03 -1.87 -7.36
C LEU A 7 8.82 -3.40 -7.35
N PRO A 8 8.04 -3.89 -8.32
CA PRO A 8 6.89 -4.77 -8.14
C PRO A 8 7.30 -6.15 -7.58
N ILE A 9 6.97 -6.45 -6.32
CA ILE A 9 7.29 -7.75 -5.73
C ILE A 9 6.25 -8.80 -6.13
N ILE A 10 5.91 -8.89 -7.41
CA ILE A 10 5.10 -10.01 -7.92
C ILE A 10 5.42 -10.21 -9.40
N HIS A 11 6.69 -10.51 -9.66
CA HIS A 11 7.08 -11.21 -10.88
C HIS A 11 7.58 -12.59 -10.49
N HIS A 12 6.76 -13.57 -10.86
CA HIS A 12 7.07 -14.97 -11.13
C HIS A 12 7.83 -15.75 -10.04
N MET A 13 7.01 -16.55 -9.37
CA MET A 13 7.23 -17.37 -8.19
C MET A 13 8.12 -18.63 -8.40
N GLU A 14 9.20 -18.58 -9.18
CA GLU A 14 10.12 -19.75 -9.29
C GLU A 14 11.63 -19.46 -9.19
N ILE A 15 12.13 -18.28 -9.54
CA ILE A 15 13.59 -18.11 -9.75
C ILE A 15 14.32 -17.39 -8.59
N ILE A 16 13.62 -16.83 -7.60
CA ILE A 16 14.27 -16.00 -6.56
C ILE A 16 14.01 -16.48 -5.13
N ARG A 17 14.19 -17.79 -4.86
CA ARG A 17 13.96 -18.34 -3.51
C ARG A 17 15.10 -18.06 -2.51
N GLU A 18 16.27 -17.62 -2.96
CA GLU A 18 17.43 -17.44 -2.08
C GLU A 18 17.73 -15.96 -1.77
N GLY A 19 17.58 -15.06 -2.75
CA GLY A 19 17.94 -13.63 -2.61
C GLY A 19 16.92 -12.78 -1.85
N ILE A 20 15.63 -13.12 -1.87
CA ILE A 20 14.56 -12.33 -1.20
C ILE A 20 14.38 -12.78 0.25
N THR A 21 14.98 -13.89 0.68
CA THR A 21 14.77 -14.44 2.03
C THR A 21 15.12 -13.45 3.13
N GLN A 22 16.19 -12.65 2.97
CA GLN A 22 16.53 -11.59 3.91
C GLN A 22 15.54 -10.41 3.89
N THR A 23 15.13 -9.96 2.71
CA THR A 23 14.14 -8.88 2.56
C THR A 23 12.77 -9.31 3.13
N LEU A 24 12.32 -10.53 2.85
CA LEU A 24 11.08 -11.11 3.40
C LEU A 24 11.15 -11.35 4.91
N GLN A 25 12.31 -11.71 5.45
CA GLN A 25 12.51 -11.80 6.90
C GLN A 25 12.37 -10.42 7.57
N GLN A 26 12.84 -9.35 6.92
CA GLN A 26 12.59 -7.98 7.38
C GLN A 26 11.11 -7.59 7.28
N PHE A 27 10.39 -8.03 6.24
CA PHE A 27 8.93 -7.88 6.14
C PHE A 27 8.18 -8.60 7.27
N LYS A 28 8.62 -9.79 7.69
CA LYS A 28 8.04 -10.51 8.84
C LYS A 28 8.26 -9.82 10.19
N GLN A 29 9.24 -8.92 10.26
CA GLN A 29 9.52 -8.10 11.44
C GLN A 29 8.87 -6.70 11.37
N ALA A 30 8.28 -6.33 10.23
CA ALA A 30 7.62 -5.05 10.09
C ALA A 30 6.36 -5.01 10.96
N SER A 31 6.28 -4.02 11.85
CA SER A 31 5.13 -3.79 12.72
C SER A 31 3.89 -3.29 11.96
N ALA A 32 4.04 -2.90 10.69
CA ALA A 32 2.98 -2.43 9.80
C ALA A 32 3.39 -2.45 8.32
N ILE A 33 2.40 -2.55 7.43
CA ILE A 33 2.60 -2.44 5.97
C ILE A 33 1.70 -1.34 5.41
N PHE A 34 2.33 -0.42 4.66
CA PHE A 34 1.66 0.70 3.98
C PHE A 34 1.72 0.46 2.46
N HIS A 35 0.61 0.03 1.88
CA HIS A 35 0.48 -0.18 0.43
C HIS A 35 0.03 1.11 -0.25
N VAL A 36 0.91 1.73 -1.04
CA VAL A 36 0.62 3.00 -1.70
C VAL A 36 0.10 2.75 -3.12
N ILE A 37 -1.12 3.22 -3.40
CA ILE A 37 -1.74 3.14 -4.71
C ILE A 37 -1.81 4.55 -5.30
N ASP A 38 -1.38 4.72 -6.55
CA ASP A 38 -1.60 5.95 -7.30
C ASP A 38 -3.05 6.05 -7.76
N SER A 39 -3.86 6.87 -7.07
CA SER A 39 -5.29 7.02 -7.37
C SER A 39 -5.55 7.67 -8.72
N SER A 40 -4.59 8.41 -9.27
CA SER A 40 -4.77 9.17 -10.52
C SER A 40 -4.75 8.28 -11.76
N CYS A 41 -4.11 7.11 -11.68
CA CYS A 41 -4.01 6.14 -12.76
C CYS A 41 -4.59 4.77 -12.39
N TYR A 42 -5.26 4.65 -11.24
CA TYR A 42 -5.82 3.39 -10.77
C TYR A 42 -6.78 2.76 -11.79
N VAL A 43 -6.60 1.46 -12.00
CA VAL A 43 -7.46 0.61 -12.81
C VAL A 43 -7.84 -0.58 -11.94
N SER A 44 -9.15 -0.89 -11.85
CA SER A 44 -9.58 -2.10 -11.16
C SER A 44 -8.92 -3.32 -11.78
N GLU A 45 -8.77 -4.35 -10.97
CA GLU A 45 -8.20 -5.63 -11.43
C GLU A 45 -6.72 -5.60 -11.80
N ASN A 46 -6.00 -4.55 -11.42
CA ASN A 46 -4.55 -4.62 -11.37
C ASN A 46 -4.11 -5.83 -10.52
N ILE A 47 -3.49 -6.80 -11.18
CA ILE A 47 -3.06 -8.07 -10.57
C ILE A 47 -2.09 -7.80 -9.44
N ILE A 48 -1.19 -6.83 -9.62
CA ILE A 48 -0.16 -6.48 -8.64
C ILE A 48 -0.81 -5.95 -7.35
N ASP A 49 -1.73 -4.99 -7.48
CA ASP A 49 -2.39 -4.40 -6.29
C ASP A 49 -3.24 -5.43 -5.55
N LYS A 50 -3.88 -6.37 -6.28
CA LYS A 50 -4.66 -7.47 -5.70
C LYS A 50 -3.80 -8.46 -4.93
N GLU A 51 -2.68 -8.89 -5.49
CA GLU A 51 -1.77 -9.82 -4.83
C GLU A 51 -1.09 -9.19 -3.61
N ILE A 52 -0.71 -7.89 -3.66
CA ILE A 52 -0.22 -7.15 -2.48
C ILE A 52 -1.32 -7.06 -1.42
N TYR A 53 -2.56 -6.83 -1.82
CA TYR A 53 -3.70 -6.79 -0.92
C TYR A 53 -3.93 -8.13 -0.21
N ASP A 54 -3.96 -9.23 -0.96
CA ASP A 54 -4.16 -10.57 -0.40
C ASP A 54 -3.03 -10.97 0.55
N PHE A 55 -1.78 -10.62 0.22
CA PHE A 55 -0.64 -10.79 1.12
C PHE A 55 -0.74 -9.90 2.36
N GLY A 56 -1.08 -8.63 2.17
CA GLY A 56 -1.18 -7.63 3.24
C GLY A 56 -2.24 -7.95 4.28
N LEU A 57 -3.38 -8.51 3.87
CA LEU A 57 -4.45 -8.95 4.78
C LEU A 57 -4.03 -10.04 5.76
N GLN A 58 -2.94 -10.78 5.48
CA GLN A 58 -2.41 -11.80 6.38
C GLN A 58 -1.45 -11.22 7.44
N GLN A 59 -1.11 -9.94 7.34
CA GLN A 59 -0.16 -9.26 8.22
C GLN A 59 -0.88 -8.41 9.26
N ASN A 60 -0.24 -8.23 10.42
CA ASN A 60 -0.73 -7.27 11.40
C ASN A 60 -0.53 -5.84 10.88
N ASN A 61 -1.55 -4.99 11.05
CA ASN A 61 -1.49 -3.55 10.74
C ASN A 61 -1.21 -3.21 9.27
N TYR A 62 -2.05 -3.72 8.37
CA TYR A 62 -2.05 -3.38 6.95
C TYR A 62 -2.97 -2.19 6.62
N LEU A 63 -2.45 -1.23 5.86
CA LEU A 63 -3.15 -0.02 5.44
C LEU A 63 -2.84 0.30 3.97
N ILE A 64 -3.85 0.75 3.23
CA ILE A 64 -3.68 1.29 1.88
C ILE A 64 -3.68 2.82 1.93
N LEU A 65 -2.71 3.43 1.26
CA LEU A 65 -2.64 4.88 1.03
C LEU A 65 -3.02 5.16 -0.42
N ALA A 66 -4.23 5.67 -0.63
CA ALA A 66 -4.71 6.11 -1.94
C ALA A 66 -4.11 7.50 -2.24
N ASN A 67 -2.96 7.52 -2.89
CA ASN A 67 -2.13 8.70 -3.09
C ASN A 67 -2.55 9.51 -4.32
N LYS A 68 -2.04 10.75 -4.41
CA LYS A 68 -2.27 11.74 -5.48
C LYS A 68 -3.69 12.28 -5.56
N ILE A 69 -4.36 12.44 -4.41
CA ILE A 69 -5.66 13.10 -4.36
C ILE A 69 -5.60 14.61 -4.66
N ASP A 70 -4.42 15.20 -4.82
CA ASP A 70 -4.31 16.57 -5.36
C ASP A 70 -4.77 16.66 -6.82
N LEU A 71 -4.90 15.53 -7.51
CA LEU A 71 -5.45 15.43 -8.86
C LEU A 71 -6.95 15.07 -8.80
N GLU A 72 -7.78 15.75 -9.59
CA GLU A 72 -9.24 15.51 -9.66
C GLU A 72 -9.58 14.04 -9.94
N ARG A 73 -8.89 13.42 -10.91
CA ARG A 73 -9.04 11.99 -11.19
C ARG A 73 -8.68 11.11 -9.99
N GLY A 74 -7.67 11.51 -9.23
CA GLY A 74 -7.27 10.85 -7.99
C GLY A 74 -8.42 10.84 -6.98
N LYS A 75 -9.00 12.01 -6.68
CA LYS A 75 -10.15 12.14 -5.75
C LYS A 75 -11.34 11.30 -6.18
N LEU A 76 -11.71 11.36 -7.46
CA LEU A 76 -12.87 10.64 -8.01
C LEU A 76 -12.71 9.11 -7.94
N THR A 77 -11.48 8.61 -7.92
CA THR A 77 -11.21 7.16 -7.95
C THR A 77 -11.13 6.53 -6.55
N VAL A 78 -10.99 7.34 -5.48
CA VAL A 78 -10.90 6.84 -4.09
C VAL A 78 -12.08 5.93 -3.69
N PRO A 79 -13.36 6.25 -3.98
CA PRO A 79 -14.47 5.37 -3.63
C PRO A 79 -14.38 3.99 -4.28
N ARG A 80 -13.84 3.93 -5.50
CA ARG A 80 -13.62 2.67 -6.23
C ARG A 80 -12.51 1.85 -5.58
N ILE A 81 -11.38 2.47 -5.22
CA ILE A 81 -10.30 1.81 -4.47
C ILE A 81 -10.82 1.26 -3.15
N LYS A 82 -11.64 2.02 -2.42
CA LYS A 82 -12.28 1.57 -1.17
C LYS A 82 -13.18 0.36 -1.37
N ASN A 83 -13.92 0.31 -2.48
CA ASN A 83 -14.78 -0.82 -2.80
C ASN A 83 -13.95 -2.07 -3.16
N ASP A 84 -12.94 -1.89 -4.02
CA ASP A 84 -12.11 -2.99 -4.53
C ASP A 84 -11.25 -3.62 -3.43
N PHE A 85 -10.87 -2.84 -2.40
CA PHE A 85 -10.05 -3.27 -1.26
C PHE A 85 -10.78 -3.16 0.09
N SER A 86 -12.08 -3.49 0.11
CA SER A 86 -13.00 -3.25 1.23
C SER A 86 -12.59 -3.76 2.61
N LYS A 87 -11.76 -4.81 2.70
CA LYS A 87 -11.26 -5.36 3.99
C LYS A 87 -10.07 -4.60 4.57
N ALA A 88 -9.44 -3.70 3.82
CA ALA A 88 -8.34 -2.87 4.31
C ALA A 88 -8.83 -1.47 4.64
N ILE A 89 -8.15 -0.83 5.59
CA ILE A 89 -8.29 0.61 5.77
C ILE A 89 -7.67 1.27 4.53
N VAL A 90 -8.38 2.23 3.93
CA VAL A 90 -7.90 3.02 2.80
C VAL A 90 -7.92 4.49 3.19
N LEU A 91 -6.73 5.09 3.33
CA LEU A 91 -6.59 6.52 3.61
C LEU A 91 -6.26 7.28 2.32
N PRO A 92 -7.12 8.21 1.89
CA PRO A 92 -6.80 9.11 0.79
C PRO A 92 -5.74 10.14 1.24
N ILE A 93 -4.67 10.27 0.47
CA ILE A 93 -3.60 11.23 0.76
C ILE A 93 -3.10 11.94 -0.50
N SER A 94 -2.50 13.10 -0.32
CA SER A 94 -1.56 13.67 -1.27
C SER A 94 -0.22 13.82 -0.58
N ALA A 95 0.73 12.97 -0.96
CA ALA A 95 2.11 13.10 -0.49
C ALA A 95 2.74 14.43 -0.94
N LYS A 96 2.22 15.05 -2.02
CA LYS A 96 2.72 16.32 -2.57
C LYS A 96 2.26 17.52 -1.74
N THR A 97 0.99 17.57 -1.34
CA THR A 97 0.45 18.71 -0.58
C THR A 97 0.43 18.48 0.93
N GLY A 98 0.61 17.23 1.37
CA GLY A 98 0.45 16.82 2.76
C GLY A 98 -1.01 16.53 3.16
N GLU A 99 -1.97 16.66 2.24
CA GLU A 99 -3.38 16.35 2.51
C GLU A 99 -3.52 14.89 2.97
N GLY A 100 -4.26 14.64 4.06
CA GLY A 100 -4.50 13.30 4.61
C GLY A 100 -3.35 12.72 5.44
N MET A 101 -2.16 13.34 5.46
CA MET A 101 -1.00 12.81 6.21
C MET A 101 -1.17 12.82 7.73
N SER A 102 -1.98 13.72 8.28
CA SER A 102 -2.28 13.76 9.71
C SER A 102 -2.94 12.46 10.20
N GLU A 103 -3.82 11.86 9.40
CA GLU A 103 -4.47 10.58 9.73
C GLU A 103 -3.49 9.41 9.65
N VAL A 104 -2.55 9.46 8.70
CA VAL A 104 -1.45 8.48 8.61
C VAL A 104 -0.59 8.52 9.86
N ILE A 105 -0.20 9.72 10.32
CA ILE A 105 0.60 9.91 11.55
C ILE A 105 -0.18 9.42 12.77
N LYS A 106 -1.47 9.74 12.89
CA LYS A 106 -2.33 9.22 13.97
C LYS A 106 -2.41 7.69 13.97
N TYR A 107 -2.46 7.07 12.79
CA TYR A 107 -2.44 5.62 12.67
C TYR A 107 -1.10 5.05 13.16
N VAL A 108 0.02 5.58 12.67
CA VAL A 108 1.37 5.17 13.08
C VAL A 108 1.56 5.29 14.60
N ASN A 109 1.11 6.40 15.21
CA ASN A 109 1.25 6.62 16.66
C ASN A 109 0.46 5.61 17.51
N LYS A 110 -0.53 4.90 16.96
CA LYS A 110 -1.25 3.83 17.67
C LYS A 110 -0.52 2.48 17.64
N LEU A 111 0.52 2.36 16.81
CA LEU A 111 1.28 1.12 16.61
C LEU A 111 2.54 1.05 17.47
N ILE A 112 2.90 2.16 18.12
CA ILE A 112 4.10 2.35 18.95
C ILE A 112 3.72 2.28 20.42
#